data_AF-A0A838RX28-F1
#
_entry.id   AF-A0A838RX28-F1
#
_cell.length_a   1.000
_cell.length_b   1.000
_cell.length_c   1.000
_cell.angle_alpha   90.00
_cell.angle_beta   90.00
_cell.angle_gamma   90.00
#
_symmetry.space_group_name_H-M   'P 1'
#
loop_
_entity.id
_entity.type
_entity.pdbx_description
1 polymer ?
#
loop_
_entity_poly.entity_id
_entity_poly.type
_entity_poly.pdbx_seq_one_letter_code
_entity_poly.pdbx_strand_id
1 'polypeptide(L)'
;MGLRPRFTTPLSRARDAFARYLLRPFEIFQPRTRFLVGFAFLVIVTTLLLISGYSSGFSEDYEEGDIVRRTVVAPADITTTDILETEKRRAAARESTRPVFNFDSTRGASSAQSFRAAWEGLKHQVGSKTAGNKQPTWSGEGGAAVAHAIIAHGFDDAKLERLTTLIREIGDGYIYDDGGSDRLRQEIVLVDVRNPAAQMIVPSPRTRMTPLTATRRDLELLVLNLRGWSQGEKTALVQAMVPLIRPNVVLDQTATASARESEANEVPQILISLKRNQV
;
A
#
# COMPACT_ATOMS: atom_id res chain seq x y z
N MET A 1 -52.50 62.37 67.83
CA MET A 1 -52.15 61.44 66.73
C MET A 1 -53.20 60.35 66.67
N GLY A 2 -54.14 60.43 65.71
CA GLY A 2 -55.29 59.52 65.61
C GLY A 2 -54.88 58.14 65.07
N LEU A 3 -55.22 57.09 65.81
CA LEU A 3 -55.04 55.69 65.41
C LEU A 3 -56.00 55.37 64.25
N ARG A 4 -55.45 54.99 63.10
CA ARG A 4 -56.26 54.55 61.94
C ARG A 4 -57.01 53.26 62.30
N PRO A 5 -58.32 53.17 62.02
CA PRO A 5 -59.08 51.93 62.22
C PRO A 5 -58.56 50.85 61.25
N ARG A 6 -58.13 49.71 61.80
CA ARG A 6 -57.78 48.52 61.01
C ARG A 6 -59.07 47.81 60.62
N PHE A 7 -59.37 47.79 59.32
CA PHE A 7 -60.45 46.98 58.76
C PHE A 7 -60.09 45.50 58.88
N THR A 8 -60.67 44.81 59.87
CA THR A 8 -60.53 43.36 60.01
C THR A 8 -61.54 42.67 59.09
N THR A 9 -61.05 41.94 58.09
CA THR A 9 -61.88 41.10 57.22
C THR A 9 -62.10 39.74 57.88
N PRO A 10 -63.17 38.98 57.53
CA PRO A 10 -63.37 37.64 58.09
C PRO A 10 -62.17 36.71 57.82
N LEU A 11 -61.50 36.90 56.68
CA LEU A 11 -60.28 36.17 56.33
C LEU A 11 -59.10 36.51 57.26
N SER A 12 -58.94 37.78 57.66
CA SER A 12 -57.86 38.18 58.57
C SER A 12 -58.09 37.64 59.98
N ARG A 13 -59.35 37.55 60.45
CA ARG A 13 -59.69 36.92 61.74
C ARG A 13 -59.39 35.41 61.74
N ALA A 14 -59.74 34.72 60.66
CA ALA A 14 -59.45 33.28 60.53
C ALA A 14 -57.93 33.03 60.53
N ARG A 15 -57.16 33.84 59.79
CA ARG A 15 -55.69 33.76 59.75
C ARG A 15 -55.06 34.01 61.13
N ASP A 16 -55.49 35.06 61.83
CA ASP A 16 -54.92 35.39 63.14
C ASP A 16 -55.33 34.41 64.25
N ALA A 17 -56.48 33.74 64.11
CA ALA A 17 -56.89 32.65 64.99
C ALA A 17 -56.04 31.39 64.72
N PHE A 18 -55.81 31.06 63.45
CA PHE A 18 -54.99 29.92 63.04
C PHE A 18 -53.52 30.11 63.44
N ALA A 19 -52.97 31.31 63.24
CA ALA A 19 -51.62 31.66 63.68
C ALA A 19 -51.47 31.54 65.21
N ARG A 20 -52.46 32.01 65.98
CA ARG A 20 -52.45 31.83 67.44
C ARG A 20 -52.56 30.37 67.87
N TYR A 21 -53.31 29.55 67.16
CA TYR A 21 -53.42 28.11 67.46
C TYR A 21 -52.10 27.39 67.18
N LEU A 22 -51.45 27.67 66.05
CA LEU A 22 -50.16 27.08 65.69
C LEU A 22 -48.99 27.55 66.56
N LEU A 23 -49.00 28.81 66.98
CA LEU A 23 -47.89 29.39 67.77
C LEU A 23 -48.04 29.17 69.28
N ARG A 24 -49.22 28.81 69.78
CA ARG A 24 -49.47 28.54 71.20
C ARG A 24 -48.51 27.52 71.85
N PRO A 25 -48.22 26.35 71.24
CA PRO A 25 -47.25 25.41 71.82
C PRO A 25 -45.81 25.95 71.77
N PHE A 26 -45.51 26.89 70.86
CA PHE A 26 -44.19 27.49 70.74
C PHE A 26 -43.91 28.56 71.80
N GLU A 27 -44.95 29.10 72.47
CA GLU A 27 -44.79 30.09 73.53
C GLU A 27 -44.22 29.53 74.85
N ILE A 28 -44.17 28.21 75.00
CA ILE A 28 -43.63 27.52 76.18
C ILE A 28 -42.09 27.54 76.19
N PHE A 29 -41.46 27.66 75.01
CA PHE A 29 -40.01 27.57 74.87
C PHE A 29 -39.31 28.93 75.10
N GLN A 30 -38.08 28.90 75.63
CA GLN A 30 -37.24 30.09 75.75
C GLN A 30 -36.92 30.70 74.38
N PRO A 31 -36.67 32.03 74.28
CA PRO A 31 -36.45 32.72 73.01
C PRO A 31 -35.32 32.10 72.15
N ARG A 32 -34.24 31.63 72.78
CA ARG A 32 -33.11 30.99 72.09
C ARG A 32 -33.51 29.66 71.44
N THR A 33 -34.35 28.87 72.11
CA THR A 33 -34.82 27.57 71.61
C THR A 33 -35.76 27.74 70.42
N ARG A 34 -36.62 28.76 70.44
CA ARG A 34 -37.52 29.08 69.31
C ARG A 34 -36.74 29.40 68.03
N PHE A 35 -35.64 30.16 68.17
CA PHE A 35 -34.77 30.48 67.03
C PHE A 35 -34.12 29.21 66.45
N LEU A 36 -33.57 28.34 67.29
CA LEU A 36 -32.92 27.11 66.85
C LEU A 36 -33.90 26.15 66.15
N VAL A 37 -35.11 25.99 66.67
CA VAL A 37 -36.13 25.12 66.06
C VAL A 37 -36.59 25.69 64.71
N GLY A 38 -36.80 27.01 64.61
CA GLY A 38 -37.15 27.66 63.35
C GLY A 38 -36.05 27.54 62.31
N PHE A 39 -34.79 27.70 62.72
CA PHE A 39 -33.63 27.54 61.84
C PHE A 39 -33.49 26.09 61.33
N ALA A 40 -33.62 25.09 62.21
CA ALA A 40 -33.55 23.68 61.83
C ALA A 40 -34.64 23.30 60.82
N PHE A 41 -35.88 23.77 61.04
CA PHE A 41 -36.97 23.55 60.10
C PHE A 41 -36.70 24.19 58.73
N LEU A 42 -36.19 25.43 58.73
CA LEU A 42 -35.84 26.12 57.49
C LEU A 42 -34.76 25.36 56.70
N VAL A 43 -33.71 24.86 57.37
CA VAL A 43 -32.66 24.04 56.74
C VAL A 43 -33.23 22.76 56.15
N ILE A 44 -34.12 22.05 56.86
CA ILE A 44 -34.73 20.83 56.36
C ILE A 44 -35.54 21.12 55.10
N VAL A 45 -36.36 22.18 55.11
CA VAL A 45 -37.21 22.56 53.97
C VAL A 45 -36.37 22.97 52.76
N THR A 46 -35.34 23.79 52.93
CA THR A 46 -34.46 24.17 51.81
C THR A 46 -33.67 22.99 51.26
N THR A 47 -33.21 22.08 52.11
CA THR A 47 -32.51 20.87 51.67
C THR A 47 -33.43 19.97 50.83
N LEU A 48 -34.67 19.79 51.27
CA LEU A 48 -35.65 18.97 50.54
C LEU A 48 -36.03 19.61 49.20
N LEU A 49 -36.17 20.93 49.16
CA LEU A 49 -36.40 21.69 47.93
C LEU A 49 -35.24 21.55 46.94
N LEU A 50 -33.99 21.64 47.41
CA LEU A 50 -32.81 21.47 46.57
C LEU A 50 -32.69 20.05 45.99
N ILE A 51 -33.03 19.01 46.76
CA ILE A 51 -33.03 17.62 46.27
C ILE A 51 -34.13 17.42 45.22
N SER A 52 -35.32 17.97 45.45
CA SER A 52 -36.45 17.82 44.51
C SER A 52 -36.32 18.66 43.23
N GLY A 53 -35.44 19.66 43.23
CA GLY A 53 -35.18 20.55 42.09
C GLY A 53 -34.24 19.99 41.04
N TYR A 54 -33.57 18.85 41.30
CA TYR A 54 -32.83 18.12 40.27
C TYR A 54 -33.81 17.36 39.38
N SER A 55 -34.47 18.10 38.50
CA SER A 55 -35.19 17.57 37.36
C SER A 55 -34.29 16.61 36.58
N SER A 56 -34.77 15.38 36.42
CA SER A 56 -34.30 14.31 35.55
C SER A 56 -34.33 14.75 34.07
N GLY A 57 -33.39 15.59 33.68
CA GLY A 57 -33.15 15.97 32.30
C GLY A 57 -31.98 15.19 31.73
N PHE A 58 -32.29 14.29 30.79
CA PHE A 58 -31.41 13.85 29.69
C PHE A 58 -30.17 13.01 30.05
N SER A 59 -30.39 11.71 30.21
CA SER A 59 -29.52 10.70 29.59
C SER A 59 -30.38 9.47 29.31
N GLU A 60 -31.01 9.43 28.14
CA GLU A 60 -31.30 8.12 27.55
C GLU A 60 -29.95 7.65 27.02
N ASP A 61 -29.33 6.70 27.72
CA ASP A 61 -28.07 6.10 27.31
C ASP A 61 -28.35 5.22 26.09
N TYR A 62 -28.34 5.85 24.92
CA TYR A 62 -28.39 5.16 23.65
C TYR A 62 -27.03 4.53 23.39
N GLU A 63 -27.01 3.22 23.13
CA GLU A 63 -25.81 2.52 22.70
C GLU A 63 -25.73 2.49 21.17
N GLU A 64 -24.52 2.32 20.65
CA GLU A 64 -24.28 2.20 19.21
C GLU A 64 -25.07 1.00 18.65
N GLY A 65 -26.11 1.27 17.87
CA GLY A 65 -27.01 0.25 17.29
C GLY A 65 -28.48 0.40 17.67
N ASP A 66 -28.81 1.26 18.63
CA ASP A 66 -30.20 1.53 19.01
C ASP A 66 -30.96 2.32 17.94
N ILE A 67 -32.19 1.86 17.64
CA ILE A 67 -33.10 2.55 16.71
C ILE A 67 -33.96 3.53 17.50
N VAL A 68 -33.65 4.81 17.38
CA VAL A 68 -34.40 5.88 18.05
C VAL A 68 -35.78 6.05 17.37
N ARG A 69 -36.85 6.08 18.16
CA ARG A 69 -38.24 6.25 17.67
C ARG A 69 -38.64 7.70 17.40
N ARG A 70 -37.73 8.66 17.56
CA ARG A 70 -37.95 10.10 17.38
C ARG A 70 -37.05 10.62 16.27
N THR A 71 -37.53 11.65 15.57
CA THR A 71 -36.73 12.41 14.59
C THR A 71 -35.54 13.06 15.29
N VAL A 72 -34.33 12.62 14.94
CA VAL A 72 -33.08 13.22 15.41
C VAL A 72 -32.75 14.38 14.47
N VAL A 73 -32.76 15.61 14.99
CA VAL A 73 -32.38 16.80 14.22
C VAL A 73 -30.96 17.18 14.59
N ALA A 74 -30.05 17.21 13.60
CA ALA A 74 -28.68 17.62 13.82
C ALA A 74 -28.59 19.09 14.30
N PRO A 75 -28.00 19.38 15.46
CA PRO A 75 -27.92 20.74 15.99
C PRO A 75 -26.96 21.65 15.20
N ALA A 76 -26.04 21.05 14.44
CA ALA A 76 -25.05 21.73 13.60
C ALA A 76 -24.72 20.87 12.36
N ASP A 77 -23.99 21.45 11.41
CA ASP A 77 -23.45 20.68 10.29
C ASP A 77 -22.40 19.69 10.82
N ILE A 78 -22.64 18.39 10.64
CA ILE A 78 -21.70 17.34 11.04
C ILE A 78 -21.01 16.85 9.78
N THR A 79 -19.70 17.08 9.67
CA THR A 79 -18.88 16.48 8.62
C THR A 79 -18.20 15.25 9.19
N THR A 80 -18.50 14.08 8.62
CA THR A 80 -17.79 12.83 8.91
C THR A 80 -17.12 12.33 7.64
N THR A 81 -16.00 11.64 7.77
CA THR A 81 -15.31 11.03 6.65
C THR A 81 -16.01 9.73 6.27
N ASP A 82 -16.35 9.56 5.00
CA ASP A 82 -16.77 8.26 4.48
C ASP A 82 -15.53 7.36 4.35
N ILE A 83 -15.27 6.59 5.40
CA ILE A 83 -14.12 5.68 5.43
C ILE A 83 -14.25 4.61 4.34
N LEU A 84 -15.46 4.08 4.11
CA LEU A 84 -15.69 2.98 3.17
C LEU A 84 -15.48 3.44 1.73
N GLU A 85 -16.08 4.54 1.33
CA GLU A 85 -15.93 5.05 -0.03
C GLU A 85 -14.52 5.61 -0.27
N THR A 86 -13.88 6.21 0.75
CA THR A 86 -12.47 6.63 0.67
C THR A 86 -11.56 5.42 0.45
N GLU A 87 -11.70 4.35 1.24
CA GLU A 87 -10.89 3.13 1.07
C GLU A 87 -11.14 2.43 -0.27
N LYS A 88 -12.38 2.44 -0.76
CA LYS A 88 -12.71 1.92 -2.08
C LYS A 88 -12.00 2.70 -3.19
N ARG A 89 -11.93 4.04 -3.11
CA ARG A 89 -11.18 4.86 -4.07
C ARG A 89 -9.68 4.65 -3.97
N ARG A 90 -9.15 4.47 -2.76
CA ARG A 90 -7.74 4.11 -2.54
C ARG A 90 -7.41 2.75 -3.16
N ALA A 91 -8.26 1.75 -2.97
CA ALA A 91 -8.09 0.42 -3.58
C ALA A 91 -8.11 0.52 -5.12
N ALA A 92 -9.06 1.26 -5.69
CA ALA A 92 -9.11 1.49 -7.13
C ALA A 92 -7.85 2.21 -7.64
N ALA A 93 -7.32 3.19 -6.91
CA ALA A 93 -6.07 3.86 -7.23
C ALA A 93 -4.89 2.86 -7.26
N ARG A 94 -4.72 2.03 -6.21
CA ARG A 94 -3.69 0.97 -6.15
C ARG A 94 -3.77 -0.01 -7.31
N GLU A 95 -4.98 -0.38 -7.74
CA GLU A 95 -5.19 -1.31 -8.86
C GLU A 95 -4.87 -0.65 -10.21
N SER A 96 -5.12 0.65 -10.34
CA SER A 96 -4.84 1.42 -11.56
C SER A 96 -3.37 1.82 -11.71
N THR A 97 -2.58 1.80 -10.62
CA THR A 97 -1.16 2.15 -10.66
C THR A 97 -0.37 1.17 -11.53
N ARG A 98 0.37 1.73 -12.48
CA ARG A 98 1.22 0.98 -13.41
C ARG A 98 2.32 0.23 -12.64
N PRO A 99 2.57 -1.05 -12.94
CA PRO A 99 3.68 -1.77 -12.34
C PRO A 99 5.03 -1.23 -12.84
N VAL A 100 6.03 -1.28 -11.97
CA VAL A 100 7.38 -0.81 -12.22
C VAL A 100 8.28 -1.99 -12.53
N PHE A 101 9.01 -1.90 -13.64
CA PHE A 101 9.96 -2.90 -14.11
C PHE A 101 11.36 -2.30 -14.19
N ASN A 102 12.33 -3.07 -13.76
CA ASN A 102 13.74 -2.75 -13.87
C ASN A 102 14.31 -3.36 -15.15
N PHE A 103 15.03 -2.53 -15.90
CA PHE A 103 15.76 -2.91 -17.09
C PHE A 103 17.27 -2.85 -16.84
N ASP A 104 17.99 -3.92 -17.16
CA ASP A 104 19.45 -3.94 -17.14
C ASP A 104 20.01 -4.03 -18.57
N SER A 105 20.40 -2.86 -19.09
CA SER A 105 20.98 -2.69 -20.43
C SER A 105 22.32 -3.42 -20.62
N THR A 106 22.96 -3.92 -19.56
CA THR A 106 24.28 -4.56 -19.63
C THR A 106 24.27 -6.07 -19.61
N ARG A 107 23.09 -6.68 -19.58
CA ARG A 107 22.93 -8.14 -19.64
C ARG A 107 23.49 -8.74 -20.94
N GLY A 108 23.20 -8.16 -22.10
CA GLY A 108 23.75 -8.63 -23.39
C GLY A 108 25.27 -8.56 -23.43
N ALA A 109 25.83 -7.40 -23.07
CA ALA A 109 27.28 -7.19 -23.01
C ALA A 109 28.01 -8.12 -22.02
N SER A 110 27.47 -8.32 -20.82
CA SER A 110 28.05 -9.23 -19.82
C SER A 110 28.00 -10.70 -20.27
N SER A 111 26.91 -11.12 -20.92
CA SER A 111 26.77 -12.47 -21.48
C SER A 111 27.79 -12.74 -22.59
N ALA A 112 27.97 -11.78 -23.50
CA ALA A 112 29.00 -11.86 -24.54
C ALA A 112 30.42 -11.88 -23.95
N GLN A 113 30.66 -11.14 -22.87
CA GLN A 113 31.95 -11.13 -22.18
C GLN A 113 32.24 -12.47 -21.48
N SER A 114 31.24 -13.08 -20.84
CA SER A 114 31.37 -14.42 -20.25
C SER A 114 31.68 -15.48 -21.31
N PHE A 115 31.05 -15.39 -22.48
CA PHE A 115 31.36 -16.28 -23.61
C PHE A 115 32.81 -16.10 -24.10
N ARG A 116 33.25 -14.85 -24.29
CA ARG A 116 34.64 -14.54 -24.69
C ARG A 116 35.65 -15.04 -23.66
N ALA A 117 35.38 -14.86 -22.37
CA ALA A 117 36.25 -15.36 -21.31
C ALA A 117 36.36 -16.89 -21.31
N ALA A 118 35.25 -17.61 -21.57
CA ALA A 118 35.26 -19.06 -21.71
C ALA A 118 36.05 -19.52 -22.96
N TRP A 119 35.93 -18.80 -24.08
CA TRP A 119 36.71 -19.04 -25.29
C TRP A 119 38.21 -18.89 -25.07
N GLU A 120 38.64 -17.78 -24.46
CA GLU A 120 40.06 -17.55 -24.16
C GLU A 120 40.59 -18.55 -23.14
N GLY A 121 39.78 -18.90 -22.13
CA GLY A 121 40.11 -19.96 -21.17
C GLY A 121 40.36 -21.30 -21.87
N LEU A 122 39.55 -21.64 -22.87
CA LEU A 122 39.75 -22.85 -23.68
C LEU A 122 41.01 -22.76 -24.55
N LYS A 123 41.27 -21.61 -25.17
CA LYS A 123 42.48 -21.34 -25.98
C LYS A 123 43.75 -21.53 -25.15
N HIS A 124 43.76 -21.01 -23.92
CA HIS A 124 44.87 -21.19 -22.98
C HIS A 124 45.06 -22.65 -22.55
N GLN A 125 43.97 -23.40 -22.30
CA GLN A 125 44.06 -24.83 -21.97
C GLN A 125 44.77 -25.62 -23.08
N VAL A 126 44.39 -25.39 -24.35
CA VAL A 126 44.97 -26.08 -25.51
C VAL A 126 46.41 -25.64 -25.78
N GLY A 127 46.75 -24.36 -25.56
CA GLY A 127 48.11 -23.85 -25.73
C GLY A 127 49.08 -24.26 -24.62
N SER A 128 48.58 -24.60 -23.43
CA SER A 128 49.42 -25.02 -22.31
C SER A 128 49.95 -26.44 -22.53
N LYS A 129 51.27 -26.57 -22.77
CA LYS A 129 51.98 -27.87 -22.86
C LYS A 129 51.85 -28.74 -21.59
N THR A 130 51.34 -28.17 -20.51
CA THR A 130 51.11 -28.80 -19.20
C THR A 130 49.82 -29.62 -19.13
N ALA A 131 48.95 -29.58 -20.15
CA ALA A 131 47.76 -30.42 -20.25
C ALA A 131 48.12 -31.87 -20.67
N GLY A 132 48.96 -32.54 -19.89
CA GLY A 132 49.20 -33.97 -20.04
C GLY A 132 47.86 -34.73 -19.93
N ASN A 133 47.42 -35.34 -21.04
CA ASN A 133 46.24 -36.21 -21.17
C ASN A 133 44.85 -35.68 -20.72
N LYS A 134 44.72 -34.44 -20.22
CA LYS A 134 43.41 -33.90 -19.85
C LYS A 134 42.71 -33.35 -21.10
N GLN A 135 41.55 -33.92 -21.41
CA GLN A 135 40.68 -33.41 -22.46
C GLN A 135 40.28 -31.96 -22.13
N PRO A 136 40.34 -31.04 -23.11
CA PRO A 136 39.97 -29.64 -22.90
C PRO A 136 38.50 -29.55 -22.53
N THR A 137 38.19 -28.77 -21.48
CA THR A 137 36.84 -28.63 -20.95
C THR A 137 36.36 -27.19 -21.08
N TRP A 138 35.20 -27.02 -21.70
CA TRP A 138 34.47 -25.75 -21.74
C TRP A 138 33.97 -25.40 -20.33
N SER A 139 34.16 -24.15 -19.91
CA SER A 139 33.77 -23.68 -18.57
C SER A 139 32.28 -23.36 -18.44
N GLY A 140 31.55 -23.24 -19.56
CA GLY A 140 30.11 -23.01 -19.59
C GLY A 140 29.29 -24.27 -19.81
N GLU A 141 28.02 -24.10 -20.14
CA GLU A 141 27.12 -25.19 -20.54
C GLU A 141 27.53 -25.80 -21.90
N GLY A 142 27.30 -27.10 -22.08
CA GLY A 142 27.64 -27.85 -23.30
C GLY A 142 28.98 -28.62 -23.26
N GLY A 143 29.83 -28.38 -22.26
CA GLY A 143 30.97 -29.26 -21.92
C GLY A 143 31.94 -29.58 -23.06
N ALA A 144 32.37 -30.84 -23.17
CA ALA A 144 33.40 -31.26 -24.13
C ALA A 144 32.99 -31.09 -25.60
N ALA A 145 31.69 -31.22 -25.93
CA ALA A 145 31.21 -31.08 -27.31
C ALA A 145 31.47 -29.68 -27.87
N VAL A 146 31.26 -28.66 -27.04
CA VAL A 146 31.55 -27.25 -27.38
C VAL A 146 33.05 -27.03 -27.55
N ALA A 147 33.85 -27.59 -26.63
CA ALA A 147 35.30 -27.51 -26.71
C ALA A 147 35.82 -28.11 -28.03
N HIS A 148 35.36 -29.31 -28.39
CA HIS A 148 35.73 -29.96 -29.66
C HIS A 148 35.31 -29.13 -30.88
N ALA A 149 34.10 -28.59 -30.87
CA ALA A 149 33.61 -27.73 -31.94
C ALA A 149 34.51 -26.50 -32.14
N ILE A 150 34.84 -25.78 -31.06
CA ILE A 150 35.68 -24.58 -31.12
C ILE A 150 37.10 -24.92 -31.58
N ILE A 151 37.67 -26.03 -31.09
CA ILE A 151 39.02 -26.50 -31.46
C ILE A 151 39.07 -26.88 -32.95
N ALA A 152 38.04 -27.53 -33.47
CA ALA A 152 37.95 -27.89 -34.90
C ALA A 152 37.99 -26.65 -35.81
N HIS A 153 37.55 -25.50 -35.30
CA HIS A 153 37.58 -24.21 -36.01
C HIS A 153 38.83 -23.37 -35.74
N GLY A 154 39.82 -23.91 -35.02
CA GLY A 154 41.15 -23.32 -34.86
C GLY A 154 41.20 -22.01 -34.07
N PHE A 155 40.21 -21.75 -33.19
CA PHE A 155 40.10 -20.49 -32.44
C PHE A 155 40.08 -19.23 -33.32
N ASP A 156 39.39 -19.29 -34.45
CA ASP A 156 39.22 -18.16 -35.37
C ASP A 156 38.56 -16.94 -34.67
N ASP A 157 39.32 -15.86 -34.53
CA ASP A 157 38.88 -14.62 -33.88
C ASP A 157 37.69 -13.98 -34.61
N ALA A 158 37.59 -14.13 -35.94
CA ALA A 158 36.44 -13.60 -36.70
C ALA A 158 35.14 -14.35 -36.36
N LYS A 159 35.23 -15.66 -36.09
CA LYS A 159 34.08 -16.45 -35.63
C LYS A 159 33.69 -16.07 -34.20
N LEU A 160 34.67 -15.87 -33.32
CA LEU A 160 34.43 -15.38 -31.96
C LEU A 160 33.69 -14.04 -31.99
N GLU A 161 34.18 -13.06 -32.74
CA GLU A 161 33.55 -11.73 -32.84
C GLU A 161 32.13 -11.83 -33.38
N ARG A 162 31.89 -12.68 -34.40
CA ARG A 162 30.55 -12.93 -34.92
C ARG A 162 29.61 -13.52 -33.87
N LEU A 163 30.05 -14.54 -33.13
CA LEU A 163 29.24 -15.16 -32.07
C LEU A 163 28.96 -14.20 -30.92
N THR A 164 29.94 -13.40 -30.49
CA THR A 164 29.74 -12.41 -29.43
C THR A 164 28.84 -11.26 -29.87
N THR A 165 28.90 -10.86 -31.15
CA THR A 165 27.98 -9.89 -31.74
C THR A 165 26.55 -10.41 -31.72
N LEU A 166 26.33 -11.67 -32.11
CA LEU A 166 24.99 -12.30 -32.04
C LEU A 166 24.44 -12.33 -30.62
N ILE A 167 25.25 -12.71 -29.62
CA ILE A 167 24.82 -12.71 -28.21
C ILE A 167 24.43 -11.29 -27.76
N ARG A 168 25.20 -10.28 -28.13
CA ARG A 168 24.93 -8.89 -27.76
C ARG A 168 23.67 -8.37 -28.45
N GLU A 169 23.57 -8.53 -29.77
CA GLU A 169 22.42 -8.07 -30.55
C GLU A 169 21.10 -8.63 -30.01
N ILE A 170 21.07 -9.91 -29.67
CA ILE A 170 19.89 -10.56 -29.10
C ILE A 170 19.68 -10.14 -27.65
N GLY A 171 20.75 -10.03 -26.86
CA GLY A 171 20.70 -9.70 -25.44
C GLY A 171 20.43 -8.23 -25.10
N ASP A 172 20.57 -7.33 -26.06
CA ASP A 172 20.34 -5.88 -25.90
C ASP A 172 18.85 -5.51 -26.04
N GLY A 173 18.00 -6.42 -26.54
CA GLY A 173 16.55 -6.23 -26.61
C GLY A 173 15.87 -6.27 -25.24
N TYR A 174 14.59 -5.86 -25.15
CA TYR A 174 13.82 -5.96 -23.90
C TYR A 174 13.28 -7.38 -23.71
N ILE A 175 13.99 -8.18 -22.92
CA ILE A 175 13.69 -9.60 -22.70
C ILE A 175 13.05 -9.77 -21.33
N TYR A 176 11.81 -10.25 -21.31
CA TYR A 176 11.09 -10.57 -20.08
C TYR A 176 11.00 -12.08 -19.87
N ASP A 177 10.82 -12.49 -18.61
CA ASP A 177 10.60 -13.89 -18.26
C ASP A 177 9.19 -14.33 -18.67
N ASP A 178 9.06 -15.52 -19.26
CA ASP A 178 7.79 -16.04 -19.79
C ASP A 178 6.68 -16.10 -18.72
N GLY A 179 7.04 -16.42 -17.47
CA GLY A 179 6.09 -16.45 -16.35
C GLY A 179 5.53 -15.08 -15.95
N GLY A 180 6.13 -13.98 -16.44
CA GLY A 180 5.71 -12.61 -16.19
C GLY A 180 4.72 -12.04 -17.20
N SER A 181 4.33 -12.79 -18.25
CA SER A 181 3.59 -12.24 -19.39
C SER A 181 2.26 -11.57 -19.04
N ASP A 182 1.55 -12.07 -18.02
CA ASP A 182 0.26 -11.51 -17.61
C ASP A 182 0.36 -10.10 -17.02
N ARG A 183 1.52 -9.76 -16.45
CA ARG A 183 1.78 -8.44 -15.88
C ARG A 183 2.08 -7.38 -16.94
N LEU A 184 2.32 -7.80 -18.18
CA LEU A 184 2.60 -6.94 -19.33
C LEU A 184 1.33 -6.61 -20.14
N ARG A 185 0.14 -6.96 -19.64
CA ARG A 185 -1.14 -6.63 -20.29
C ARG A 185 -1.51 -5.14 -20.19
N GLN A 186 -1.01 -4.47 -19.16
CA GLN A 186 -1.24 -3.05 -18.92
C GLN A 186 0.01 -2.24 -19.28
N GLU A 187 -0.13 -0.92 -19.28
CA GLU A 187 1.02 -0.02 -19.39
C GLU A 187 1.94 -0.20 -18.19
N ILE A 188 3.25 -0.14 -18.42
CA ILE A 188 4.26 -0.30 -17.35
C ILE A 188 5.18 0.89 -17.31
N VAL A 189 5.82 1.09 -16.17
CA VAL A 189 6.96 2.01 -16.03
C VAL A 189 8.23 1.17 -16.09
N LEU A 190 9.10 1.48 -17.06
CA LEU A 190 10.41 0.87 -17.20
C LEU A 190 11.48 1.80 -16.66
N VAL A 191 12.33 1.30 -15.77
CA VAL A 191 13.41 2.04 -15.13
C VAL A 191 14.73 1.36 -15.46
N ASP A 192 15.70 2.09 -16.01
CA ASP A 192 17.05 1.54 -16.18
C ASP A 192 17.75 1.51 -14.81
N VAL A 193 18.21 0.33 -14.39
CA VAL A 193 18.91 0.14 -13.11
C VAL A 193 20.18 1.01 -13.00
N ARG A 194 20.82 1.32 -14.13
CA ARG A 194 22.01 2.18 -14.17
C ARG A 194 21.69 3.66 -14.20
N ASN A 195 20.46 4.01 -14.61
CA ASN A 195 20.00 5.38 -14.67
C ASN A 195 18.56 5.48 -14.16
N PRO A 196 18.35 5.45 -12.83
CA PRO A 196 17.01 5.43 -12.24
C PRO A 196 16.21 6.71 -12.51
N ALA A 197 16.88 7.79 -12.93
CA ALA A 197 16.23 9.02 -13.35
C ALA A 197 15.59 8.92 -14.76
N ALA A 198 16.06 7.98 -15.59
CA ALA A 198 15.50 7.72 -16.91
C ALA A 198 14.38 6.68 -16.81
N GLN A 199 13.18 7.15 -16.45
CA GLN A 199 11.97 6.34 -16.46
C GLN A 199 11.24 6.50 -17.80
N MET A 200 10.73 5.39 -18.33
CA MET A 200 9.96 5.37 -19.56
C MET A 200 8.63 4.66 -19.35
N ILE A 201 7.53 5.29 -19.74
CA ILE A 201 6.22 4.64 -19.79
C ILE A 201 6.11 3.84 -21.08
N VAL A 202 5.81 2.54 -20.96
CA VAL A 202 5.65 1.63 -22.09
C VAL A 202 4.17 1.23 -22.20
N PRO A 203 3.42 1.78 -23.18
CA PRO A 203 1.97 1.59 -23.26
C PRO A 203 1.56 0.23 -23.85
N SER A 204 2.46 -0.46 -24.55
CA SER A 204 2.19 -1.79 -25.14
C SER A 204 3.43 -2.67 -24.99
N PRO A 205 3.72 -3.19 -23.78
CA PRO A 205 4.96 -3.91 -23.54
C PRO A 205 5.08 -5.17 -24.39
N ARG A 206 3.98 -5.89 -24.62
CA ARG A 206 3.97 -7.13 -25.42
C ARG A 206 4.38 -6.96 -26.88
N THR A 207 4.33 -5.75 -27.44
CA THR A 207 4.78 -5.48 -28.82
C THR A 207 6.23 -4.99 -28.89
N ARG A 208 6.77 -4.47 -27.79
CA ARG A 208 8.14 -3.93 -27.71
C ARG A 208 9.13 -4.85 -27.00
N MET A 209 8.62 -5.82 -26.26
CA MET A 209 9.40 -6.77 -25.46
C MET A 209 9.23 -8.17 -26.00
N THR A 210 10.29 -8.96 -25.96
CA THR A 210 10.30 -10.36 -26.41
C THR A 210 10.36 -11.30 -25.21
N PRO A 211 9.57 -12.39 -25.21
CA PRO A 211 9.67 -13.39 -24.16
C PRO A 211 11.02 -14.12 -24.27
N LEU A 212 11.59 -14.50 -23.12
CA LEU A 212 12.86 -15.22 -23.04
C LEU A 212 12.90 -16.46 -23.93
N THR A 213 11.81 -17.24 -23.95
CA THR A 213 11.71 -18.43 -24.80
C THR A 213 11.79 -18.10 -26.29
N ALA A 214 11.13 -17.02 -26.75
CA ALA A 214 11.22 -16.59 -28.15
C ALA A 214 12.64 -16.09 -28.50
N THR A 215 13.22 -15.25 -27.65
CA THR A 215 14.58 -14.74 -27.83
C THR A 215 15.62 -15.87 -27.91
N ARG A 216 15.49 -16.90 -27.07
CA ARG A 216 16.35 -18.09 -27.11
C ARG A 216 16.18 -18.89 -28.40
N ARG A 217 14.95 -19.03 -28.88
CA ARG A 217 14.65 -19.69 -30.16
C ARG A 217 15.22 -18.92 -31.35
N ASP A 218 15.14 -17.59 -31.33
CA ASP A 218 15.72 -16.76 -32.39
C ASP A 218 17.25 -16.91 -32.44
N LEU A 219 17.90 -16.94 -31.27
CA LEU A 219 19.34 -17.24 -31.18
C LEU A 219 19.67 -18.63 -31.73
N GLU A 220 18.88 -19.65 -31.37
CA GLU A 220 19.06 -21.01 -31.89
C GLU A 220 18.99 -21.02 -33.43
N LEU A 221 17.97 -20.39 -34.03
CA LEU A 221 17.84 -20.29 -35.48
C LEU A 221 19.02 -19.57 -36.14
N LEU A 222 19.52 -18.50 -35.51
CA LEU A 222 20.69 -17.76 -36.01
C LEU A 222 21.96 -18.62 -35.97
N VAL A 223 22.17 -19.39 -34.90
CA VAL A 223 23.31 -20.32 -34.77
C VAL A 223 23.21 -21.48 -35.76
N LEU A 224 22.01 -22.04 -35.96
CA LEU A 224 21.78 -23.10 -36.94
C LEU A 224 22.06 -22.64 -38.39
N ASN A 225 21.90 -21.36 -38.68
CA ASN A 225 22.18 -20.75 -39.98
C ASN A 225 23.65 -20.34 -40.19
N LEU A 226 24.54 -20.60 -39.22
CA LEU A 226 25.97 -20.33 -39.39
C LEU A 226 26.57 -21.16 -40.53
N ARG A 227 27.37 -20.51 -41.37
CA ARG A 227 28.09 -21.15 -42.48
C ARG A 227 29.43 -21.70 -41.98
N GLY A 228 29.84 -22.84 -42.51
CA GLY A 228 31.13 -23.46 -42.20
C GLY A 228 31.14 -24.33 -40.95
N TRP A 229 30.05 -24.38 -40.17
CA TRP A 229 29.93 -25.26 -39.00
C TRP A 229 29.11 -26.52 -39.34
N SER A 230 29.51 -27.67 -38.81
CA SER A 230 28.74 -28.92 -38.96
C SER A 230 27.47 -28.90 -38.08
N GLN A 231 26.49 -29.76 -38.36
CA GLN A 231 25.24 -29.80 -37.59
C GLN A 231 25.47 -30.15 -36.11
N GLY A 232 26.41 -31.06 -35.82
CA GLY A 232 26.79 -31.42 -34.46
C GLY A 232 27.43 -30.25 -33.71
N GLU A 233 28.31 -29.51 -34.38
CA GLU A 233 28.96 -28.33 -33.79
C GLU A 233 27.98 -27.19 -33.54
N LYS A 234 27.04 -26.95 -34.47
CA LYS A 234 25.97 -25.97 -34.28
C LYS A 234 25.13 -26.30 -33.06
N THR A 235 24.77 -27.56 -32.90
CA THR A 235 24.00 -28.03 -31.73
C THR A 235 24.78 -27.82 -30.43
N ALA A 236 26.08 -28.11 -30.43
CA ALA A 236 26.93 -27.83 -29.27
C ALA A 236 26.99 -26.33 -28.96
N LEU A 237 27.18 -25.47 -29.96
CA LEU A 237 27.17 -24.02 -29.79
C LEU A 237 25.84 -23.50 -29.22
N VAL A 238 24.70 -24.01 -29.70
CA VAL A 238 23.38 -23.65 -29.16
C VAL A 238 23.31 -23.97 -27.66
N GLN A 239 23.78 -25.16 -27.25
CA GLN A 239 23.83 -25.55 -25.84
C GLN A 239 24.69 -24.62 -24.98
N ALA A 240 25.76 -24.05 -25.54
CA ALA A 240 26.60 -23.08 -24.83
C ALA A 240 26.00 -21.67 -24.79
N MET A 241 25.33 -21.23 -25.86
CA MET A 241 24.93 -19.84 -26.04
C MET A 241 23.54 -19.54 -25.51
N VAL A 242 22.57 -20.44 -25.66
CA VAL A 242 21.17 -20.24 -25.21
C VAL A 242 21.06 -19.92 -23.71
N PRO A 243 21.79 -20.60 -22.81
CA PRO A 243 21.73 -20.32 -21.37
C PRO A 243 22.31 -18.95 -20.98
N LEU A 244 23.14 -18.36 -21.83
CA LEU A 244 23.69 -17.02 -21.61
C LEU A 244 22.63 -15.95 -21.79
N ILE A 245 21.60 -16.19 -22.60
CA ILE A 245 20.46 -15.29 -22.73
C ILE A 245 19.59 -15.42 -21.47
N ARG A 246 19.50 -14.29 -20.76
CA ARG A 246 18.77 -14.14 -19.50
C ARG A 246 17.76 -13.00 -19.62
N PRO A 247 16.67 -13.02 -18.84
CA PRO A 247 15.75 -11.90 -18.79
C PRO A 247 16.48 -10.65 -18.26
N ASN A 248 16.25 -9.53 -18.91
CA ASN A 248 16.83 -8.23 -18.53
C ASN A 248 15.76 -7.20 -18.15
N VAL A 249 14.48 -7.54 -18.31
CA VAL A 249 13.32 -6.81 -17.77
C VAL A 249 12.71 -7.65 -16.65
N VAL A 250 12.76 -7.13 -15.43
CA VAL A 250 12.28 -7.82 -14.22
C VAL A 250 11.35 -6.92 -13.44
N LEU A 251 10.24 -7.47 -12.94
CA LEU A 251 9.31 -6.72 -12.10
C LEU A 251 9.99 -6.31 -10.80
N ASP A 252 9.95 -5.02 -10.49
CA ASP A 252 10.33 -4.50 -9.19
C ASP A 252 9.10 -4.47 -8.28
N GLN A 253 8.97 -5.50 -7.43
CA GLN A 253 7.85 -5.62 -6.50
C GLN A 253 7.84 -4.50 -5.46
N THR A 254 9.01 -4.05 -5.01
CA THR A 254 9.10 -3.04 -3.95
C THR A 254 8.80 -1.66 -4.52
N ALA A 255 9.35 -1.32 -5.68
CA ALA A 255 9.03 -0.06 -6.37
C ALA A 255 7.55 -0.01 -6.78
N THR A 256 6.99 -1.12 -7.28
CA THR A 256 5.55 -1.21 -7.60
C THR A 256 4.67 -1.02 -6.37
N ALA A 257 4.99 -1.68 -5.24
CA ALA A 257 4.22 -1.52 -4.01
C ALA A 257 4.31 -0.09 -3.46
N SER A 258 5.49 0.51 -3.51
CA SER A 258 5.71 1.91 -3.11
C SER A 258 4.91 2.88 -3.97
N ALA A 259 4.94 2.71 -5.31
CA ALA A 259 4.16 3.53 -6.23
C ALA A 259 2.65 3.42 -5.95
N ARG A 260 2.14 2.20 -5.73
CA ARG A 260 0.73 1.96 -5.38
C ARG A 260 0.32 2.68 -4.11
N GLU A 261 1.16 2.63 -3.08
CA GLU A 261 0.84 3.27 -1.81
C GLU A 261 0.93 4.79 -1.89
N SER A 262 1.87 5.33 -2.67
CA SER A 262 1.95 6.77 -2.95
C SER A 262 0.66 7.27 -3.62
N GLU A 263 0.22 6.61 -4.70
CA GLU A 263 -1.02 6.95 -5.41
C GLU A 263 -2.26 6.81 -4.52
N ALA A 264 -2.31 5.79 -3.66
CA ALA A 264 -3.39 5.62 -2.70
C ALA A 264 -3.46 6.77 -1.69
N ASN A 265 -2.30 7.24 -1.22
CA ASN A 265 -2.21 8.32 -0.24
C ASN A 265 -2.58 9.69 -0.85
N GLU A 266 -2.43 9.87 -2.15
CA GLU A 266 -2.87 11.07 -2.87
C GLU A 266 -4.39 11.15 -3.05
N VAL A 267 -5.13 10.05 -2.85
CA VAL A 267 -6.60 10.06 -2.95
C VAL A 267 -7.20 10.90 -1.80
N PRO A 268 -7.94 11.98 -2.12
CA PRO A 268 -8.54 12.83 -1.11
C PRO A 268 -9.67 12.10 -0.35
N GLN A 269 -9.77 12.40 0.94
CA GLN A 269 -10.84 11.88 1.79
C GLN A 269 -12.21 12.41 1.35
N ILE A 270 -13.21 11.53 1.35
CA ILE A 270 -14.58 11.91 1.01
C ILE A 270 -15.29 12.35 2.29
N LEU A 271 -15.76 13.58 2.30
CA LEU A 271 -16.52 14.14 3.41
C LEU A 271 -18.01 13.96 3.14
N ILE A 272 -18.71 13.29 4.05
CA ILE A 272 -20.16 13.32 4.13
C ILE A 272 -20.53 14.45 5.08
N SER A 273 -21.37 15.36 4.61
CA SER A 273 -21.94 16.43 5.44
C SER A 273 -23.41 16.13 5.69
N LEU A 274 -23.78 16.01 6.97
CA LEU A 274 -25.16 16.07 7.40
C LEU A 274 -25.47 17.54 7.70
N LYS A 275 -26.34 18.16 6.89
CA LYS A 275 -26.65 19.59 7.09
C LYS A 275 -27.59 19.79 8.27
N ARG A 276 -27.42 20.91 8.96
CA ARG A 276 -28.31 21.38 10.02
C ARG A 276 -29.76 21.35 9.55
N ASN A 277 -30.64 20.83 10.41
CA ASN A 277 -32.07 20.67 10.17
C ASN A 277 -32.47 19.64 9.09
N GLN A 278 -31.53 18.83 8.58
CA GLN A 278 -31.91 17.63 7.84
C GLN A 278 -32.31 16.52 8.82
N VAL A 279 -33.39 15.82 8.45
CA VAL A 279 -33.99 14.68 9.14
C VAL A 279 -33.59 13.41 8.43
#